data_AF-A0A971CDU4-F1
#
_entry.id   AF-A0A971CDU4-F1
#
_cell.length_a   1.000
_cell.length_b   1.000
_cell.length_c   1.000
_cell.angle_alpha   90.00
_cell.angle_beta   90.00
_cell.angle_gamma   90.00
#
_symmetry.space_group_name_H-M   'P 1'
#
loop_
_entity.id
_entity.type
_entity.pdbx_description
1 polymer ?
#
loop_
_entity_poly.entity_id
_entity_poly.type
_entity_poly.pdbx_seq_one_letter_code
_entity_poly.pdbx_strand_id
1 'polypeptide(L)'
;MSTTDVTAAATTDAPAQQAGTTRVKRGMADMLKGGVIMDVVTADQAKIAEDAGAVAVMALERVPADIRAQGGVSRMSDPDMIDGIIAA
;
A
#
# COMPACT_ATOMS: atom_id res chain seq x y z
N MET A 1 -10.43 31.82 -54.87
CA MET A 1 -9.23 31.76 -54.01
C MET A 1 -9.66 32.29 -52.65
N SER A 2 -10.28 31.42 -51.84
CA SER A 2 -10.85 31.77 -50.53
C SER A 2 -10.05 30.97 -49.51
N THR A 3 -9.15 31.64 -48.80
CA THR A 3 -8.36 31.09 -47.72
C THR A 3 -9.25 30.86 -46.51
N THR A 4 -9.53 29.60 -46.20
CA THR A 4 -10.17 29.20 -44.95
C THR A 4 -9.08 29.15 -43.89
N ASP A 5 -9.11 30.09 -42.96
CA ASP A 5 -8.27 30.10 -41.76
C ASP A 5 -8.62 28.89 -40.89
N VAL A 6 -7.70 27.93 -40.85
CA VAL A 6 -7.70 26.87 -39.84
C VAL A 6 -7.19 27.51 -38.55
N THR A 7 -8.09 28.05 -37.74
CA THR A 7 -7.80 28.36 -36.34
C THR A 7 -7.48 27.06 -35.60
N ALA A 8 -6.19 26.84 -35.37
CA ALA A 8 -5.68 25.80 -34.50
C ALA A 8 -6.25 26.02 -33.09
N ALA A 9 -7.17 25.17 -32.67
CA ALA A 9 -7.62 25.10 -31.30
C ALA A 9 -6.41 24.72 -30.43
N ALA A 10 -5.91 25.68 -29.66
CA ALA A 10 -4.89 25.43 -28.65
C ALA A 10 -5.47 24.46 -27.60
N THR A 11 -5.11 23.18 -27.72
CA THR A 11 -5.30 22.19 -26.66
C THR A 11 -4.51 22.66 -25.46
N THR A 12 -5.21 23.24 -24.49
CA THR A 12 -4.63 23.59 -23.20
C THR A 12 -4.45 22.28 -22.44
N ASP A 13 -3.28 21.66 -22.58
CA ASP A 13 -2.83 20.57 -21.71
C ASP A 13 -2.58 21.16 -20.32
N ALA A 14 -3.67 21.38 -19.58
CA ALA A 14 -3.59 21.61 -18.15
C ALA A 14 -2.94 20.35 -17.54
N PRO A 15 -1.88 20.47 -16.72
CA PRO A 15 -1.26 19.31 -16.12
C PRO A 15 -2.30 18.58 -15.29
N ALA A 16 -2.65 17.36 -15.69
CA ALA A 16 -3.54 16.50 -14.93
C ALA A 16 -3.00 16.40 -13.50
N GLN A 17 -3.81 16.76 -12.51
CA GLN A 17 -3.41 16.66 -11.11
C GLN A 17 -3.10 15.19 -10.79
N GLN A 18 -1.82 14.87 -10.65
CA GLN A 18 -1.38 13.52 -10.32
C GLN A 18 -1.59 13.25 -8.83
N ALA A 19 -2.54 12.38 -8.51
CA ALA A 19 -2.72 11.86 -7.17
C ALA A 19 -1.55 10.94 -6.76
N GLY A 20 -1.15 10.99 -5.49
CA GLY A 20 -0.13 10.08 -4.95
C GLY A 20 1.27 10.29 -5.54
N THR A 21 1.72 11.56 -5.65
CA THR A 21 3.07 11.89 -6.10
C THR A 21 4.14 11.26 -5.22
N THR A 22 5.37 11.12 -5.75
CA THR A 22 6.52 10.56 -5.02
C THR A 22 6.76 11.26 -3.68
N ARG A 23 6.54 12.59 -3.61
CA ARG A 23 6.66 13.36 -2.37
C ARG A 23 5.69 12.85 -1.30
N VAL A 24 4.43 12.60 -1.66
CA VAL A 24 3.40 12.11 -0.73
C VAL A 24 3.73 10.70 -0.26
N LYS A 25 4.08 9.79 -1.16
CA LYS A 25 4.44 8.40 -0.83
C LYS A 25 5.67 8.31 0.08
N ARG A 26 6.68 9.14 -0.16
CA ARG A 26 7.87 9.22 0.69
C ARG A 26 7.55 9.81 2.06
N GLY A 27 6.74 10.87 2.12
CA GLY A 27 6.30 11.47 3.37
C GLY A 27 5.53 10.48 4.26
N MET A 28 4.66 9.65 3.66
CA MET A 28 4.00 8.55 4.37
C MET A 28 5.00 7.56 4.96
N ALA A 29 6.00 7.12 4.18
CA ALA A 29 7.04 6.21 4.68
C ALA A 29 7.89 6.85 5.79
N ASP A 30 8.12 8.16 5.73
CA ASP A 30 8.86 8.89 6.76
C ASP A 30 8.13 8.90 8.12
N MET A 31 6.80 8.81 8.13
CA MET A 31 6.00 8.72 9.37
C MET A 31 6.19 7.39 10.12
N LEU A 32 6.65 6.33 9.44
CA LEU A 32 6.88 5.02 10.04
C LEU A 32 8.29 4.87 10.63
N LYS A 33 9.15 5.90 10.52
CA LYS A 33 10.53 5.85 11.02
C LYS A 33 10.59 5.73 12.54
N GLY A 34 11.52 4.89 13.02
CA GLY A 34 11.72 4.66 14.45
C GLY A 34 10.71 3.71 15.09
N GLY A 35 9.73 3.23 14.32
CA GLY A 35 8.76 2.23 14.74
C GLY A 35 9.18 0.79 14.44
N VAL A 36 8.36 -0.14 14.92
CA VAL A 36 8.42 -1.56 14.56
C VAL A 36 7.20 -1.91 13.71
N ILE A 37 7.41 -2.71 12.66
CA ILE A 37 6.35 -3.32 11.86
C ILE A 37 6.37 -4.82 12.16
N MET A 38 5.23 -5.39 12.59
CA MET A 38 5.15 -6.80 13.00
C MET A 38 4.39 -7.65 11.99
N ASP A 39 4.92 -8.83 11.69
CA ASP A 39 4.25 -9.88 10.92
C ASP A 39 3.13 -10.51 11.75
N VAL A 40 1.91 -10.55 11.23
CA VAL A 40 0.73 -11.12 11.90
C VAL A 40 -0.06 -12.00 10.95
N VAL A 41 -0.66 -13.06 11.49
CA VAL A 41 -1.47 -14.02 10.71
C VAL A 41 -2.94 -14.08 11.14
N THR A 42 -3.31 -13.39 12.23
CA THR A 42 -4.70 -13.29 12.73
C THR A 42 -5.01 -11.89 13.29
N ALA A 43 -6.30 -11.56 13.38
CA ALA A 43 -6.79 -10.32 14.00
C ALA A 43 -6.35 -10.16 15.47
N ASP A 44 -6.32 -11.25 16.24
CA ASP A 44 -5.87 -11.20 17.64
C ASP A 44 -4.38 -10.86 17.75
N GLN A 45 -3.55 -11.38 16.84
CA GLN A 45 -2.14 -11.00 16.78
C GLN A 45 -1.95 -9.52 16.41
N ALA A 46 -2.82 -8.97 15.56
CA ALA A 46 -2.79 -7.55 15.20
C ALA A 46 -3.04 -6.66 16.44
N LYS A 47 -4.03 -7.00 17.26
CA LYS A 47 -4.31 -6.32 18.54
C LYS A 47 -3.12 -6.40 19.50
N ILE A 48 -2.53 -7.58 19.65
CA ILE A 48 -1.35 -7.77 20.50
C ILE A 48 -0.17 -6.93 19.99
N ALA A 49 0.03 -6.83 18.67
CA ALA A 49 1.08 -6.02 18.08
C ALA A 49 0.86 -4.52 18.30
N GLU A 50 -0.38 -4.04 18.17
CA GLU A 50 -0.77 -2.66 18.50
C GLU A 50 -0.52 -2.35 19.98
N ASP A 51 -0.98 -3.22 20.89
CA ASP A 51 -0.77 -3.09 22.33
C ASP A 51 0.72 -3.09 22.71
N ALA A 52 1.56 -3.82 21.95
CA ALA A 52 3.00 -3.85 22.11
C ALA A 52 3.70 -2.59 21.56
N GLY A 53 2.97 -1.68 20.90
CA GLY A 53 3.50 -0.43 20.35
C GLY A 53 4.05 -0.55 18.93
N ALA A 54 3.61 -1.54 18.14
CA ALA A 54 3.91 -1.59 16.72
C ALA A 54 3.26 -0.39 15.99
N VAL A 55 4.02 0.25 15.09
CA VAL A 55 3.53 1.41 14.32
C VAL A 55 2.74 0.97 13.08
N ALA A 56 2.95 -0.27 12.64
CA ALA A 56 2.13 -0.93 11.62
C ALA A 56 2.21 -2.46 11.76
N VAL A 57 1.32 -3.17 11.07
CA VAL A 57 1.33 -4.65 10.96
C VAL A 57 1.43 -5.10 9.51
N MET A 58 2.00 -6.28 9.29
CA MET A 58 2.09 -6.96 7.99
C MET A 58 1.24 -8.23 8.02
N ALA A 59 0.14 -8.24 7.26
CA ALA A 59 -0.82 -9.33 7.22
C ALA A 59 -0.36 -10.45 6.26
N LEU A 60 -0.18 -11.67 6.79
CA LEU A 60 0.40 -12.81 6.08
C LEU A 60 -0.38 -14.08 6.38
N GLU A 61 -0.59 -14.98 5.41
CA GLU A 61 -1.18 -16.30 5.73
C GLU A 61 -0.25 -17.19 6.56
N ARG A 62 1.06 -16.98 6.45
CA ARG A 62 2.09 -17.73 7.16
C ARG A 62 3.27 -16.81 7.47
N VAL A 63 3.87 -16.98 8.65
CA VAL A 63 5.08 -16.24 9.01
C VAL A 63 6.30 -16.73 8.22
N PRO A 64 7.34 -15.91 8.04
CA PRO A 64 8.52 -16.28 7.24
C PRO A 64 9.25 -17.55 7.73
N ALA A 65 9.17 -17.87 9.02
CA ALA A 65 9.73 -19.11 9.56
C ALA A 65 9.01 -20.34 8.98
N ASP A 66 7.67 -20.30 8.98
CA ASP A 66 6.83 -21.38 8.47
C ASP A 66 6.94 -21.54 6.96
N ILE A 67 7.01 -20.43 6.21
CA ILE A 67 7.23 -20.45 4.76
C ILE A 67 8.52 -21.20 4.42
N ARG A 68 9.60 -20.96 5.17
CA ARG A 68 10.88 -21.64 4.95
C ARG A 68 10.83 -23.12 5.34
N ALA A 69 10.11 -23.45 6.42
CA ALA A 69 10.02 -24.83 6.90
C ALA A 69 9.14 -25.73 6.01
N GLN A 70 8.00 -25.20 5.54
CA GLN A 70 7.03 -25.96 4.75
C GLN A 70 7.37 -25.96 3.25
N GLY A 71 8.11 -24.94 2.78
CA GLY A 71 8.44 -24.77 1.37
C GLY A 71 7.21 -24.46 0.51
N GLY A 72 7.32 -24.73 -0.80
CA GLY A 72 6.25 -24.51 -1.76
C GLY A 72 6.16 -23.06 -2.28
N VAL A 73 5.02 -22.72 -2.87
CA VAL A 73 4.78 -21.41 -3.49
C VAL A 73 3.98 -20.54 -2.51
N SER A 74 4.56 -19.42 -2.07
CA SER A 74 3.84 -18.39 -1.30
C SER A 74 3.36 -17.27 -2.22
N ARG A 75 2.09 -16.90 -2.08
CA ARG A 75 1.43 -15.84 -2.84
C ARG A 75 0.99 -14.72 -1.89
N MET A 76 0.31 -13.72 -2.44
CA MET A 76 -0.40 -12.72 -1.64
C MET A 76 -1.48 -13.40 -0.79
N SER A 77 -1.66 -12.93 0.45
CA SER A 77 -2.73 -13.35 1.35
C SER A 77 -4.10 -13.02 0.77
N ASP A 78 -5.11 -13.81 1.12
CA ASP A 78 -6.51 -13.53 0.78
C ASP A 78 -6.93 -12.10 1.21
N PRO A 79 -7.52 -11.27 0.32
CA PRO A 79 -8.04 -9.95 0.67
C PRO A 79 -9.01 -9.94 1.86
N ASP A 80 -9.90 -10.94 1.97
CA ASP A 80 -10.89 -10.99 3.05
C ASP A 80 -10.20 -11.15 4.42
N MET A 81 -9.10 -11.90 4.45
CA MET A 81 -8.27 -12.07 5.65
C MET A 81 -7.54 -10.76 6.00
N ILE A 82 -7.01 -10.05 5.00
CA ILE A 82 -6.35 -8.75 5.21
C ILE A 82 -7.36 -7.75 5.77
N ASP A 83 -8.56 -7.66 5.20
CA ASP A 83 -9.63 -6.77 5.67
C ASP A 83 -10.04 -7.11 7.11
N GLY A 84 -10.06 -8.40 7.46
CA GLY A 84 -10.29 -8.85 8.84
C GLY A 84 -9.21 -8.39 9.83
N ILE A 85 -7.95 -8.27 9.40
CA ILE A 85 -6.85 -7.73 10.21
C ILE A 85 -6.92 -6.19 10.29
N ILE A 86 -7.34 -5.52 9.22
CA ILE A 86 -7.51 -4.05 9.21
C ILE A 86 -8.66 -3.61 10.13
N ALA A 87 -9.72 -4.43 10.24
CA ALA A 87 -10.88 -4.15 11.06
C ALA A 87 -10.73 -4.56 12.54
N ALA A 88 -9.63 -5.23 12.89
CA ALA A 88 -9.34 -5.71 14.24
C ALA A 88 -9.03 -4.56 15.19
#